data_AF-A0A7C8J5C2-F1
#
_entry.id   AF-A0A7C8J5C2-F1
#
_cell.length_a   1.000
_cell.length_b   1.000
_cell.length_c   1.000
_cell.angle_alpha   90.00
_cell.angle_beta   90.00
_cell.angle_gamma   90.00
#
_symmetry.space_group_name_H-M   'P 1'
#
loop_
_entity.id
_entity.type
_entity.pdbx_description
1 polymer ?
#
loop_
_entity_poly.entity_id
_entity_poly.type
_entity_poly.pdbx_seq_one_letter_code
_entity_poly.pdbx_strand_id
1 'polypeptide(L)'
;MTSTNTASTPPPSTSGSSISAGDGLIHVRVLPPSKLTLHQLNYKYPLKLISPAPSQWAKSLTVFVLSYGGGLVSGDEVNLRVMVESKGRLCLQTQGSTKIFKQKDPSSPPTIQRMTVRIHPGASFLLLPDPVQPFAESNYIQHQIFELEDTTNDTSSLVVLDWVTEGRTARDEHWSLKRFESRNEFFGVKNSDDDGGSDGENVRGRLLLRDAMILDGELLCGDETLRERQDSQTIFATAVIRGKPFARLIDYIKTRYANEPRIGQKRWDTDDDSRKHNRIEVEARNNGVLWAASSVRGFLLVKVSGVEMEGVKRFVRGLLSEVNEEGVPREDGCITEEFGTGMFRCLE
;
A
#
# COMPACT_ATOMS: atom_id res chain seq x y z
N MET A 1 20.67 -59.00 42.10
CA MET A 1 19.44 -58.59 41.39
C MET A 1 19.66 -57.14 40.98
N THR A 2 20.00 -56.94 39.71
CA THR A 2 20.44 -55.67 39.13
C THR A 2 19.24 -54.83 38.73
N SER A 3 19.05 -53.69 39.40
CA SER A 3 18.02 -52.71 39.10
C SER A 3 18.36 -51.94 37.81
N THR A 4 17.48 -52.04 36.82
CA THR A 4 17.55 -51.32 35.55
C THR A 4 17.14 -49.86 35.75
N ASN A 5 18.09 -48.96 35.49
CA ASN A 5 17.90 -47.52 35.51
C ASN A 5 17.32 -47.08 34.15
N THR A 6 16.04 -46.74 34.10
CA THR A 6 15.39 -46.20 32.90
C THR A 6 15.57 -44.69 32.87
N ALA A 7 16.45 -44.22 31.98
CA ALA A 7 16.64 -42.81 31.72
C ALA A 7 15.37 -42.22 31.08
N SER A 8 14.80 -41.20 31.71
CA SER A 8 13.68 -40.44 31.18
C SER A 8 14.11 -39.64 29.96
N THR A 9 13.40 -39.83 28.86
CA THR A 9 13.57 -39.05 27.62
C THR A 9 13.09 -37.62 27.90
N PRO A 10 13.85 -36.57 27.51
CA PRO A 10 13.38 -35.19 27.66
C PRO A 10 12.14 -34.97 26.77
N PRO A 11 11.18 -34.13 27.19
CA PRO A 11 10.00 -33.83 26.40
C PRO A 11 10.42 -33.18 25.06
N PRO A 12 9.66 -33.42 23.98
CA PRO A 12 9.94 -32.78 22.69
C PRO A 12 9.93 -31.27 22.86
N SER A 13 11.04 -30.65 22.43
CA SER A 13 11.21 -29.21 22.35
C SER A 13 10.02 -28.58 21.62
N THR A 14 9.50 -27.50 22.20
CA THR A 14 8.45 -26.62 21.65
C THR A 14 8.57 -26.49 20.13
N SER A 15 7.51 -26.91 19.45
CA SER A 15 7.31 -26.76 18.01
C SER A 15 7.52 -25.30 17.59
N GLY A 16 8.68 -25.00 17.00
CA GLY A 16 8.84 -23.78 16.23
C GLY A 16 7.81 -23.82 15.11
N SER A 17 6.82 -22.93 15.14
CA SER A 17 5.79 -22.86 14.10
C SER A 17 6.48 -22.65 12.74
N SER A 18 6.57 -23.70 11.93
CA SER A 18 7.17 -23.60 10.61
C SER A 18 6.26 -22.76 9.73
N ILE A 19 6.73 -21.58 9.33
CA ILE A 19 6.01 -20.72 8.39
C ILE A 19 5.92 -21.40 7.01
N SER A 20 4.75 -21.35 6.37
CA SER A 20 4.52 -21.95 5.05
C SER A 20 5.24 -21.18 3.96
N ALA A 21 5.40 -21.77 2.78
CA ALA A 21 5.90 -21.03 1.62
C ALA A 21 4.96 -19.85 1.32
N GLY A 22 5.52 -18.69 0.98
CA GLY A 22 4.77 -17.46 0.71
C GLY A 22 4.29 -16.69 1.94
N ASP A 23 4.27 -17.33 3.11
CA ASP A 23 3.85 -16.67 4.34
C ASP A 23 4.96 -15.73 4.87
N GLY A 24 4.52 -14.59 5.42
CA GLY A 24 5.35 -13.65 6.14
C GLY A 24 4.68 -13.09 7.40
N LEU A 25 5.50 -12.68 8.36
CA LEU A 25 5.08 -11.97 9.56
C LEU A 25 6.03 -10.81 9.86
N ILE A 26 5.47 -9.61 9.97
CA ILE A 26 6.13 -8.42 10.49
C ILE A 26 5.41 -8.03 11.78
N HIS A 27 6.14 -8.01 12.90
CA HIS A 27 5.58 -7.58 14.18
C HIS A 27 6.43 -6.47 14.77
N VAL A 28 5.85 -5.26 14.81
CA VAL A 28 6.45 -4.08 15.42
C VAL A 28 5.91 -3.91 16.84
N ARG A 29 6.83 -3.77 17.80
CA ARG A 29 6.57 -3.56 19.22
C ARG A 29 7.29 -2.32 19.72
N VAL A 30 6.68 -1.62 20.68
CA VAL A 30 7.30 -0.51 21.39
C VAL A 30 7.73 -0.96 22.79
N LEU A 31 9.04 -1.03 23.04
CA LEU A 31 9.58 -1.36 24.36
C LEU A 31 9.77 -0.10 25.21
N PRO A 32 9.71 -0.20 26.55
CA PRO A 32 10.01 0.94 27.43
C PRO A 32 11.43 1.51 27.21
N PRO A 33 11.64 2.84 27.32
CA PRO A 33 10.63 3.86 27.59
C PRO A 33 9.82 4.31 26.35
N SER A 34 10.29 4.09 25.12
CA SER A 34 9.59 4.34 23.83
C SER A 34 10.42 3.84 22.62
N LYS A 35 11.07 2.69 22.75
CA LYS A 35 11.97 2.15 21.72
C LYS A 35 11.20 1.30 20.72
N LEU A 36 11.18 1.70 19.45
CA LEU A 36 10.64 0.90 18.35
C LEU A 36 11.52 -0.33 18.11
N THR A 37 10.90 -1.50 18.03
CA THR A 37 11.59 -2.77 17.79
C THR A 37 10.83 -3.62 16.80
N LEU A 38 11.58 -4.29 15.93
CA LEU A 38 11.04 -5.34 15.07
C LEU A 38 11.08 -6.64 15.86
N HIS A 39 9.98 -6.96 16.54
CA HIS A 39 9.88 -8.11 17.43
C HIS A 39 9.98 -9.43 16.66
N GLN A 40 9.32 -9.50 15.50
CA GLN A 40 9.38 -10.65 14.59
C GLN A 40 9.49 -10.16 13.15
N LEU A 41 10.35 -10.83 12.39
CA LEU A 41 10.49 -10.68 10.94
C LEU A 41 10.71 -12.07 10.35
N ASN A 42 9.61 -12.74 10.01
CA ASN A 42 9.62 -14.09 9.49
C ASN A 42 9.11 -14.07 8.07
N TYR A 43 9.73 -14.84 7.19
CA TYR A 43 9.27 -14.99 5.81
C TYR A 43 9.79 -16.28 5.20
N LYS A 44 9.16 -16.72 4.13
CA LYS A 44 9.62 -17.83 3.31
C LYS A 44 9.34 -17.55 1.84
N TYR A 45 10.18 -18.10 0.98
CA TYR A 45 10.00 -18.07 -0.48
C TYR A 45 8.52 -18.34 -0.86
N PRO A 46 7.92 -17.61 -1.82
CA PRO A 46 8.54 -16.59 -2.71
C PRO A 46 8.72 -15.19 -2.10
N LEU A 47 8.28 -14.96 -0.86
CA LEU A 47 8.44 -13.69 -0.16
C LEU A 47 9.85 -13.54 0.45
N LYS A 48 10.40 -12.33 0.35
CA LYS A 48 11.62 -11.92 1.07
C LYS A 48 11.39 -10.58 1.75
N LEU A 49 11.78 -10.49 3.02
CA LEU A 49 11.70 -9.24 3.78
C LEU A 49 13.09 -8.79 4.20
N ILE A 50 13.38 -7.51 4.07
CA ILE A 50 14.66 -6.91 4.48
C ILE A 50 14.36 -5.68 5.32
N SER A 51 14.94 -5.60 6.51
CA SER A 51 14.88 -4.41 7.37
C SER A 51 16.29 -3.88 7.59
N PRO A 52 16.61 -2.63 7.19
CA PRO A 52 17.82 -1.98 7.66
C PRO A 52 17.80 -1.83 9.18
N ALA A 53 18.97 -1.80 9.80
CA ALA A 53 19.08 -1.48 11.21
C ALA A 53 18.62 -0.03 11.43
N PRO A 54 17.66 0.22 12.33
CA PRO A 54 17.21 1.58 12.60
C PRO A 54 18.32 2.40 13.25
N SER A 55 18.47 3.65 12.83
CA SER A 55 19.32 4.61 13.55
C SER A 55 18.78 4.87 14.95
N GLN A 56 19.62 5.35 15.87
CA GLN A 56 19.20 5.73 17.22
C GLN A 56 18.05 6.73 17.25
N TRP A 57 17.95 7.58 16.22
CA TRP A 57 16.96 8.66 16.10
C TRP A 57 15.86 8.33 15.08
N ALA A 58 15.75 7.06 14.67
CA ALA A 58 14.75 6.65 13.69
C ALA A 58 13.33 6.85 14.26
N LYS A 59 12.50 7.60 13.54
CA LYS A 59 11.11 7.83 13.94
C LYS A 59 10.20 6.64 13.63
N SER A 60 10.59 5.79 12.68
CA SER A 60 9.88 4.56 12.31
C SER A 60 10.85 3.43 11.95
N LEU A 61 10.33 2.21 11.89
CA LEU A 61 11.02 1.08 11.27
C LEU A 61 10.68 1.04 9.78
N THR A 62 11.62 0.60 8.95
CA THR A 62 11.40 0.41 7.51
C THR A 62 11.60 -1.06 7.18
N VAL A 63 10.66 -1.66 6.45
CA VAL A 63 10.78 -3.02 5.91
C VAL A 63 10.55 -2.98 4.41
N PHE A 64 11.50 -3.52 3.66
CA PHE A 64 11.37 -3.75 2.23
C PHE A 64 10.76 -5.13 1.99
N VAL A 65 9.68 -5.16 1.20
CA VAL A 65 9.03 -6.36 0.68
C VAL A 65 9.55 -6.64 -0.72
N LEU A 66 10.04 -7.86 -0.93
CA LEU A 66 10.60 -8.28 -2.19
C LEU A 66 10.05 -9.66 -2.57
N SER A 67 10.04 -9.95 -3.86
CA SER A 67 9.87 -11.29 -4.41
C SER A 67 11.23 -11.85 -4.84
N TYR A 68 11.44 -13.15 -4.63
CA TYR A 68 12.59 -13.83 -5.20
C TYR A 68 12.51 -13.82 -6.75
N GLY A 69 13.64 -13.67 -7.44
CA GLY A 69 13.67 -13.68 -8.90
C GLY A 69 13.18 -12.39 -9.58
N GLY A 70 12.91 -11.33 -8.81
CA GLY A 70 12.56 -10.01 -9.33
C GLY A 70 11.09 -9.85 -9.76
N GLY A 71 10.23 -10.80 -9.41
CA GLY A 71 8.80 -10.77 -9.68
C GLY A 71 8.11 -12.05 -9.18
N LEU A 72 6.79 -12.11 -9.34
CA LEU A 72 5.99 -13.29 -8.99
C LEU A 72 5.65 -14.09 -10.24
N VAL A 73 5.78 -15.41 -10.16
CA VAL A 73 5.48 -16.33 -11.27
C VAL A 73 4.14 -17.03 -11.09
N SER A 74 3.70 -17.71 -12.15
CA SER A 74 2.42 -18.43 -12.18
C SER A 74 2.30 -19.41 -11.01
N GLY A 75 1.24 -19.24 -10.21
CA GLY A 75 0.94 -20.08 -9.05
C GLY A 75 1.66 -19.68 -7.76
N ASP A 76 2.49 -18.63 -7.77
CA ASP A 76 2.99 -18.05 -6.52
C ASP A 76 1.83 -17.51 -5.68
N GLU A 77 1.83 -17.84 -4.40
CA GLU A 77 0.95 -17.27 -3.39
C GLU A 77 1.79 -16.63 -2.29
N VAL A 78 1.53 -15.37 -2.00
CA VAL A 78 2.15 -14.61 -0.91
C VAL A 78 1.08 -14.23 0.10
N ASN A 79 1.37 -14.40 1.38
CA ASN A 79 0.48 -14.05 2.47
C ASN A 79 1.27 -13.36 3.60
N LEU A 80 1.23 -12.03 3.61
CA LEU A 80 1.96 -11.21 4.55
C LEU A 80 1.05 -10.73 5.68
N ARG A 81 1.38 -11.07 6.92
CA ARG A 81 0.74 -10.50 8.11
C ARG A 81 1.62 -9.42 8.71
N VAL A 82 1.02 -8.29 9.05
CA VAL A 82 1.70 -7.15 9.65
C VAL A 82 0.94 -6.75 10.91
N MET A 83 1.66 -6.59 12.02
CA MET A 83 1.12 -6.10 13.28
C MET A 83 1.96 -4.92 13.74
N VAL A 84 1.31 -3.77 13.91
CA VAL A 84 1.93 -2.57 14.46
C VAL A 84 1.27 -2.28 15.81
N GLU A 85 1.94 -2.66 16.89
CA GLU A 85 1.44 -2.43 18.26
C GLU A 85 1.31 -0.94 18.57
N SER A 86 0.58 -0.62 19.65
CA SER A 86 0.25 0.75 20.04
C SER A 86 1.46 1.67 20.05
N LYS A 87 1.31 2.86 19.46
CA LYS A 87 2.38 3.86 19.26
C LYS A 87 3.54 3.42 18.35
N GLY A 88 3.44 2.24 17.73
CA GLY A 88 4.40 1.74 16.76
C GLY A 88 4.31 2.50 15.43
N ARG A 89 5.43 2.58 14.72
CA ARG A 89 5.52 3.25 13.42
C ARG A 89 6.28 2.38 12.44
N LEU A 90 5.61 2.00 11.35
CA LEU A 90 6.17 1.12 10.32
C LEU A 90 5.98 1.73 8.93
N CYS A 91 7.08 1.82 8.19
CA CYS A 91 7.10 2.08 6.76
C CYS A 91 7.38 0.76 6.03
N LEU A 92 6.53 0.43 5.05
CA LEU A 92 6.65 -0.73 4.19
C LEU A 92 6.81 -0.26 2.75
N GLN A 93 7.89 -0.72 2.11
CA GLN A 93 8.27 -0.32 0.76
C GLN A 93 8.66 -1.56 -0.06
N THR A 94 8.83 -1.40 -1.36
CA THR A 94 9.44 -2.43 -2.22
C THR A 94 10.81 -1.96 -2.71
N GLN A 95 11.56 -2.88 -3.33
CA GLN A 95 12.80 -2.54 -4.03
C GLN A 95 12.58 -2.64 -5.54
N GLY A 96 11.91 -1.64 -6.11
CA GLY A 96 11.49 -1.62 -7.50
C GLY A 96 10.15 -2.32 -7.72
N SER A 97 9.63 -2.16 -8.95
CA SER A 97 8.32 -2.68 -9.34
C SER A 97 8.17 -4.19 -9.13
N THR A 98 7.05 -4.59 -8.53
CA THR A 98 6.64 -5.99 -8.47
C THR A 98 6.22 -6.44 -9.86
N LYS A 99 7.09 -7.19 -10.54
CA LYS A 99 6.80 -7.74 -11.86
C LYS A 99 5.90 -8.97 -11.72
N ILE A 100 4.82 -9.04 -12.48
CA ILE A 100 3.98 -10.24 -12.52
C ILE A 100 4.19 -10.94 -13.86
N PHE A 101 4.75 -12.14 -13.82
CA PHE A 101 5.01 -12.92 -15.01
C PHE A 101 3.73 -13.54 -15.56
N LYS A 102 3.77 -13.93 -16.84
CA LYS A 102 2.68 -14.63 -17.51
C LYS A 102 2.27 -15.93 -16.81
N GLN A 103 1.03 -16.33 -17.01
CA GLN A 103 0.59 -17.66 -16.59
C GLN A 103 1.38 -18.75 -17.34
N LYS A 104 1.57 -19.91 -16.69
CA LYS A 104 2.21 -21.06 -17.32
C LYS A 104 1.32 -21.68 -18.41
N ASP A 105 0.03 -21.78 -18.13
CA ASP A 105 -1.02 -22.25 -19.03
C ASP A 105 -2.35 -21.55 -18.70
N PRO A 106 -3.34 -21.49 -19.61
CA PRO A 106 -4.61 -20.80 -19.39
C PRO A 106 -5.44 -21.32 -18.21
N SER A 107 -5.22 -22.57 -17.80
CA SER A 107 -5.88 -23.23 -16.66
C SER A 107 -5.16 -23.01 -15.33
N SER A 108 -3.96 -22.41 -15.35
CA SER A 108 -3.20 -22.14 -14.13
C SER A 108 -3.99 -21.24 -13.20
N PRO A 109 -3.89 -21.45 -11.86
CA PRO A 109 -4.45 -20.51 -10.91
C PRO A 109 -3.81 -19.13 -11.07
N PRO A 110 -4.50 -18.05 -10.67
CA PRO A 110 -3.90 -16.72 -10.62
C PRO A 110 -2.73 -16.72 -9.63
N THR A 111 -1.76 -15.84 -9.88
CA THR A 111 -0.76 -15.46 -8.87
C THR A 111 -1.43 -14.58 -7.83
N ILE A 112 -1.23 -14.87 -6.55
CA ILE A 112 -1.98 -14.24 -5.45
C ILE A 112 -1.03 -13.55 -4.48
N GLN A 113 -1.35 -12.31 -4.11
CA GLN A 113 -0.69 -11.60 -3.01
C GLN A 113 -1.73 -11.09 -2.01
N ARG A 114 -1.63 -11.58 -0.77
CA ARG A 114 -2.47 -11.18 0.35
C ARG A 114 -1.64 -10.42 1.37
N MET A 115 -2.18 -9.34 1.89
CA MET A 115 -1.61 -8.62 3.02
C MET A 115 -2.69 -8.29 4.04
N THR A 116 -2.46 -8.64 5.31
CA THR A 116 -3.33 -8.25 6.42
C THR A 116 -2.53 -7.44 7.42
N VAL A 117 -2.96 -6.20 7.67
CA VAL A 117 -2.28 -5.25 8.55
C VAL A 117 -3.19 -4.92 9.73
N ARG A 118 -2.73 -5.18 10.96
CA ARG A 118 -3.36 -4.72 12.20
C ARG A 118 -2.65 -3.49 12.74
N ILE A 119 -3.41 -2.41 12.94
CA ILE A 119 -2.91 -1.11 13.39
C ILE A 119 -3.56 -0.77 14.73
N HIS A 120 -2.81 -0.97 15.80
CA HIS A 120 -3.25 -0.72 17.17
C HIS A 120 -3.40 0.79 17.47
N PRO A 121 -4.02 1.16 18.60
CA PRO A 121 -4.24 2.56 18.96
C PRO A 121 -2.94 3.40 19.01
N GLY A 122 -2.98 4.57 18.40
CA GLY A 122 -1.84 5.49 18.29
C GLY A 122 -0.70 5.03 17.38
N ALA A 123 -0.85 3.90 16.68
CA ALA A 123 0.13 3.43 15.72
C ALA A 123 -0.06 4.07 14.33
N SER A 124 1.04 4.18 13.58
CA SER A 124 1.07 4.73 12.22
C SER A 124 1.68 3.73 11.24
N PHE A 125 1.00 3.48 10.13
CA PHE A 125 1.46 2.59 9.07
C PHE A 125 1.56 3.31 7.73
N LEU A 126 2.71 3.21 7.07
CA LEU A 126 2.97 3.79 5.75
C LEU A 126 3.28 2.67 4.76
N LEU A 127 2.48 2.55 3.71
CA LEU A 127 2.73 1.66 2.58
C LEU A 127 3.01 2.51 1.34
N LEU A 128 4.28 2.52 0.91
CA LEU A 128 4.75 3.19 -0.30
C LEU A 128 5.57 2.21 -1.15
N PRO A 129 4.90 1.31 -1.89
CA PRO A 129 5.56 0.41 -2.83
C PRO A 129 5.83 1.14 -4.15
N ASP A 130 6.70 0.56 -4.97
CA ASP A 130 6.77 0.79 -6.40
C ASP A 130 5.53 0.20 -7.09
N PRO A 131 5.17 0.64 -8.31
CA PRO A 131 3.97 0.15 -8.96
C PRO A 131 4.12 -1.32 -9.37
N VAL A 132 3.00 -2.03 -9.36
CA VAL A 132 2.91 -3.37 -9.94
C VAL A 132 3.05 -3.28 -11.45
N GLN A 133 3.86 -4.15 -12.03
CA GLN A 133 4.10 -4.24 -13.47
C GLN A 133 3.61 -5.60 -13.99
N PRO A 134 2.33 -5.71 -14.39
CA PRO A 134 1.80 -6.92 -14.99
C PRO A 134 2.39 -7.12 -16.39
N PHE A 135 2.95 -8.29 -16.68
CA PHE A 135 3.41 -8.63 -18.03
C PHE A 135 2.23 -9.11 -18.88
N ALA A 136 2.46 -9.20 -20.19
CA ALA A 136 1.52 -9.86 -21.10
C ALA A 136 1.10 -11.24 -20.57
N GLU A 137 -0.20 -11.55 -20.68
CA GLU A 137 -0.82 -12.82 -20.24
C GLU A 137 -0.68 -13.12 -18.74
N SER A 138 -0.37 -12.12 -17.91
CA SER A 138 -0.36 -12.25 -16.45
C SER A 138 -1.79 -12.30 -15.87
N ASN A 139 -1.99 -13.08 -14.82
CA ASN A 139 -3.26 -13.19 -14.09
C ASN A 139 -2.98 -13.05 -12.60
N TYR A 140 -3.40 -11.92 -12.03
CA TYR A 140 -2.95 -11.48 -10.71
C TYR A 140 -4.10 -11.01 -9.84
N ILE A 141 -4.07 -11.44 -8.58
CA ILE A 141 -5.01 -10.99 -7.55
C ILE A 141 -4.21 -10.48 -6.34
N GLN A 142 -4.39 -9.19 -6.05
CA GLN A 142 -3.90 -8.54 -4.85
C GLN A 142 -5.07 -8.22 -3.92
N HIS A 143 -4.96 -8.65 -2.67
CA HIS A 143 -5.95 -8.35 -1.64
C HIS A 143 -5.25 -7.85 -0.37
N GLN A 144 -5.50 -6.60 -0.03
CA GLN A 144 -4.96 -5.94 1.15
C GLN A 144 -6.09 -5.63 2.13
N ILE A 145 -5.91 -6.06 3.38
CA ILE A 145 -6.85 -5.86 4.48
C ILE A 145 -6.15 -5.02 5.55
N PHE A 146 -6.76 -3.92 5.95
CA PHE A 146 -6.27 -3.03 6.99
C PHE A 146 -7.28 -2.99 8.14
N GLU A 147 -6.89 -3.46 9.31
CA GLU A 147 -7.70 -3.54 10.52
C GLU A 147 -7.26 -2.44 11.50
N LEU A 148 -8.14 -1.48 11.76
CA LEU A 148 -7.92 -0.30 12.60
C LEU A 148 -8.65 -0.46 13.95
N GLU A 149 -7.92 -0.51 15.07
CA GLU A 149 -8.49 -0.77 16.41
C GLU A 149 -9.12 0.46 17.09
N ASP A 150 -8.67 1.68 16.81
CA ASP A 150 -9.24 2.90 17.40
C ASP A 150 -9.74 3.88 16.34
N THR A 151 -10.88 3.52 15.76
CA THR A 151 -11.59 4.32 14.76
C THR A 151 -12.52 5.36 15.36
N THR A 152 -12.75 5.32 16.68
CA THR A 152 -13.59 6.29 17.39
C THR A 152 -12.82 7.58 17.66
N ASN A 153 -11.56 7.44 18.10
CA ASN A 153 -10.67 8.58 18.33
C ASN A 153 -9.67 8.77 17.19
N ASP A 154 -9.76 7.99 16.11
CA ASP A 154 -8.87 8.06 14.93
C ASP A 154 -7.38 8.08 15.28
N THR A 155 -6.97 7.22 16.23
CA THR A 155 -5.57 7.13 16.65
C THR A 155 -4.79 6.10 15.83
N SER A 156 -5.46 5.10 15.25
CA SER A 156 -4.86 4.22 14.24
C SER A 156 -4.78 4.96 12.91
N SER A 157 -3.55 5.18 12.42
CA SER A 157 -3.29 6.07 11.27
C SER A 157 -2.60 5.32 10.13
N LEU A 158 -2.93 5.67 8.89
CA LEU A 158 -2.29 5.08 7.72
C LEU A 158 -2.22 6.01 6.51
N VAL A 159 -1.19 5.76 5.70
CA VAL A 159 -1.07 6.23 4.32
C VAL A 159 -0.72 5.02 3.46
N VAL A 160 -1.54 4.72 2.45
CA VAL A 160 -1.37 3.57 1.55
C VAL A 160 -1.37 4.06 0.11
N LEU A 161 -0.34 3.68 -0.64
CA LEU A 161 -0.28 3.83 -2.09
C LEU A 161 -0.39 2.44 -2.74
N ASP A 162 -1.33 2.30 -3.66
CA ASP A 162 -1.52 1.13 -4.50
C ASP A 162 -1.66 1.55 -5.95
N TRP A 163 -0.88 0.94 -6.85
CA TRP A 163 -0.74 1.43 -8.21
C TRP A 163 -0.18 0.38 -9.16
N VAL A 164 -0.58 0.51 -10.42
CA VAL A 164 -0.29 -0.44 -11.49
C VAL A 164 0.11 0.30 -12.77
N THR A 165 1.03 -0.30 -13.52
CA THR A 165 1.48 0.17 -14.84
C THR A 165 0.89 -0.70 -15.96
N GLU A 166 0.91 -0.20 -17.20
CA GLU A 166 0.37 -0.88 -18.38
C GLU A 166 1.12 -2.17 -18.76
N GLY A 167 2.31 -2.36 -18.19
CA GLY A 167 3.18 -3.49 -18.47
C GLY A 167 4.56 -3.04 -18.92
N ARG A 168 5.10 -3.67 -19.97
CA ARG A 168 6.46 -3.42 -20.47
C ARG A 168 6.40 -2.67 -21.78
N THR A 169 6.30 -1.35 -21.70
CA THR A 169 6.33 -0.43 -22.86
C THR A 169 7.53 -0.71 -23.78
N ALA A 170 8.72 -1.00 -23.22
CA ALA A 170 9.92 -1.34 -24.00
C ALA A 170 9.83 -2.67 -24.78
N ARG A 171 8.79 -3.48 -24.55
CA ARG A 171 8.48 -4.72 -25.26
C ARG A 171 7.15 -4.65 -26.01
N ASP A 172 6.60 -3.46 -26.18
CA ASP A 172 5.28 -3.23 -26.81
C ASP A 172 4.13 -3.96 -26.07
N GLU A 173 4.27 -4.12 -24.76
CA GLU A 173 3.23 -4.68 -23.90
C GLU A 173 2.45 -3.53 -23.25
N HIS A 174 1.23 -3.30 -23.75
CA HIS A 174 0.34 -2.21 -23.36
C HIS A 174 -1.00 -2.80 -22.94
N TRP A 175 -1.23 -2.89 -21.63
CA TRP A 175 -2.43 -3.49 -21.03
C TRP A 175 -2.70 -4.90 -21.56
N SER A 176 -1.64 -5.65 -21.92
CA SER A 176 -1.71 -6.99 -22.53
C SER A 176 -1.84 -8.11 -21.49
N LEU A 177 -2.11 -7.77 -20.24
CA LEU A 177 -2.39 -8.71 -19.15
C LEU A 177 -3.68 -9.48 -19.42
N LYS A 178 -3.84 -10.65 -18.79
CA LYS A 178 -5.11 -11.38 -18.83
C LYS A 178 -6.09 -10.78 -17.83
N ARG A 179 -5.67 -10.67 -16.56
CA ARG A 179 -6.49 -10.08 -15.51
C ARG A 179 -5.62 -9.52 -14.38
N PHE A 180 -5.98 -8.35 -13.89
CA PHE A 180 -5.40 -7.73 -12.71
C PHE A 180 -6.53 -7.29 -11.79
N GLU A 181 -6.55 -7.79 -10.57
CA GLU A 181 -7.47 -7.37 -9.53
C GLU A 181 -6.65 -6.87 -8.34
N SER A 182 -6.84 -5.61 -7.95
CA SER A 182 -6.38 -5.09 -6.66
C SER A 182 -7.57 -4.67 -5.82
N ARG A 183 -7.62 -5.17 -4.57
CA ARG A 183 -8.67 -4.86 -3.61
C ARG A 183 -8.06 -4.43 -2.29
N ASN A 184 -8.42 -3.23 -1.85
CA ASN A 184 -8.00 -2.66 -0.58
C ASN A 184 -9.23 -2.49 0.32
N GLU A 185 -9.26 -3.19 1.45
CA GLU A 185 -10.36 -3.17 2.40
C GLU A 185 -9.91 -2.66 3.76
N PHE A 186 -10.64 -1.68 4.30
CA PHE A 186 -10.34 -1.04 5.57
C PHE A 186 -11.47 -1.32 6.55
N PHE A 187 -11.14 -1.94 7.67
CA PHE A 187 -12.08 -2.35 8.71
C PHE A 187 -11.79 -1.61 10.01
N GLY A 188 -12.84 -1.15 10.68
CA GLY A 188 -12.78 -0.76 12.09
C GLY A 188 -13.04 -1.98 12.96
N VAL A 189 -12.06 -2.39 13.73
CA VAL A 189 -12.16 -3.51 14.68
C VAL A 189 -12.24 -2.97 16.11
N LYS A 190 -12.89 -3.71 17.01
CA LYS A 190 -12.86 -3.41 18.45
C LYS A 190 -11.81 -4.31 19.10
N ASN A 191 -11.19 -3.85 20.19
CA ASN A 191 -10.25 -4.66 20.96
C ASN A 191 -10.88 -6.01 21.33
N SER A 192 -10.25 -7.10 20.90
CA SER A 192 -10.67 -8.48 21.15
C SER A 192 -10.24 -9.01 22.52
N ASP A 193 -9.75 -8.16 23.42
CA ASP A 193 -9.30 -8.57 24.75
C ASP A 193 -10.44 -8.72 25.78
N ASP A 194 -11.70 -8.47 25.39
CA ASP A 194 -12.86 -8.48 26.29
C ASP A 194 -13.99 -9.46 25.90
N ASP A 195 -13.77 -10.36 24.94
CA ASP A 195 -14.79 -11.37 24.60
C ASP A 195 -14.30 -12.80 24.93
N GLY A 196 -14.55 -13.18 26.18
CA GLY A 196 -14.52 -14.57 26.66
C GLY A 196 -15.69 -15.38 26.10
N GLY A 197 -15.85 -15.42 24.78
CA GLY A 197 -16.95 -16.04 24.07
C GLY A 197 -16.46 -17.07 23.04
N SER A 198 -16.83 -18.32 23.29
CA SER A 198 -16.71 -19.47 22.39
C SER A 198 -17.36 -19.25 21.01
N ASP A 199 -16.83 -19.97 20.02
CA ASP A 199 -17.35 -20.19 18.65
C ASP A 199 -16.87 -19.24 17.54
N GLY A 200 -15.70 -19.59 16.96
CA GLY A 200 -15.71 -20.22 15.63
C GLY A 200 -15.96 -19.37 14.37
N GLU A 201 -16.24 -18.07 14.46
CA GLU A 201 -16.33 -17.21 13.28
C GLU A 201 -15.68 -15.85 13.58
N ASN A 202 -14.52 -15.59 12.96
CA ASN A 202 -13.88 -14.28 12.97
C ASN A 202 -14.86 -13.26 12.36
N VAL A 203 -15.70 -12.63 13.18
CA VAL A 203 -16.52 -11.49 12.76
C VAL A 203 -15.54 -10.37 12.44
N ARG A 204 -15.10 -10.32 11.18
CA ARG A 204 -14.29 -9.22 10.66
C ARG A 204 -15.04 -7.93 11.01
N GLY A 205 -14.31 -6.94 11.50
CA GLY A 205 -14.89 -5.69 12.03
C GLY A 205 -15.76 -4.94 11.02
N ARG A 206 -16.19 -3.73 11.35
CA ARG A 206 -17.03 -2.93 10.46
C ARG A 206 -16.25 -2.48 9.23
N LEU A 207 -16.68 -2.88 8.02
CA LEU A 207 -16.12 -2.36 6.77
C LEU A 207 -16.34 -0.84 6.67
N LEU A 208 -15.25 -0.08 6.58
CA LEU A 208 -15.27 1.37 6.49
C LEU A 208 -15.12 1.84 5.05
N LEU A 209 -14.13 1.33 4.33
CA LEU A 209 -13.81 1.68 2.95
C LEU A 209 -13.40 0.42 2.19
N ARG A 210 -13.81 0.34 0.92
CA ARG A 210 -13.31 -0.63 -0.06
C ARG A 210 -12.95 0.11 -1.33
N ASP A 211 -11.71 -0.05 -1.79
CA ASP A 211 -11.31 0.28 -3.16
C ASP A 211 -11.08 -1.03 -3.92
N ALA A 212 -11.53 -1.07 -5.17
CA ALA A 212 -11.36 -2.21 -6.05
C ALA A 212 -11.02 -1.71 -7.45
N MET A 213 -9.88 -2.16 -7.97
CA MET A 213 -9.43 -1.96 -9.33
C MET A 213 -9.41 -3.31 -10.03
N ILE A 214 -10.24 -3.46 -11.05
CA ILE A 214 -10.31 -4.69 -11.85
C ILE A 214 -10.05 -4.31 -13.30
N LEU A 215 -8.93 -4.79 -13.81
CA LEU A 215 -8.56 -4.68 -15.21
C LEU A 215 -8.69 -6.06 -15.81
N ASP A 216 -9.62 -6.22 -16.74
CA ASP A 216 -9.87 -7.46 -17.43
C ASP A 216 -9.47 -7.31 -18.89
N GLY A 217 -8.52 -8.14 -19.32
CA GLY A 217 -8.06 -8.19 -20.71
C GLY A 217 -9.03 -8.93 -21.61
N GLU A 218 -9.97 -9.71 -21.06
CA GLU A 218 -11.03 -10.36 -21.83
C GLU A 218 -12.10 -9.33 -22.25
N LEU A 219 -12.58 -9.45 -23.49
CA LEU A 219 -13.55 -8.54 -24.10
C LEU A 219 -14.89 -8.63 -23.35
N LEU A 220 -15.17 -7.65 -22.49
CA LEU A 220 -16.38 -7.66 -21.66
C LEU A 220 -17.65 -7.34 -22.44
N CYS A 221 -17.57 -6.74 -23.63
CA CYS A 221 -18.61 -6.59 -24.66
C CYS A 221 -18.06 -5.66 -25.78
N GLY A 222 -18.01 -6.13 -27.03
CA GLY A 222 -17.50 -5.36 -28.18
C GLY A 222 -16.07 -5.73 -28.60
N ASP A 223 -15.57 -5.10 -29.65
CA ASP A 223 -14.21 -5.31 -30.20
C ASP A 223 -13.13 -4.46 -29.50
N GLU A 224 -13.50 -3.68 -28.47
CA GLU A 224 -12.60 -2.74 -27.80
C GLU A 224 -11.70 -3.46 -26.77
N THR A 225 -10.39 -3.37 -27.01
CA THR A 225 -9.34 -3.93 -26.15
C THR A 225 -9.22 -3.17 -24.83
N LEU A 226 -8.62 -3.81 -23.81
CA LEU A 226 -8.34 -3.14 -22.53
C LEU A 226 -7.51 -1.85 -22.71
N ARG A 227 -6.58 -1.86 -23.68
CA ARG A 227 -5.73 -0.71 -24.02
C ARG A 227 -6.55 0.50 -24.51
N GLU A 228 -7.49 0.27 -25.41
CA GLU A 228 -8.34 1.34 -25.98
C GLU A 228 -9.21 1.98 -24.88
N ARG A 229 -9.71 1.17 -23.95
CA ARG A 229 -10.51 1.64 -22.81
C ARG A 229 -9.74 2.53 -21.81
N GLN A 230 -8.41 2.49 -21.82
CA GLN A 230 -7.61 3.29 -20.88
C GLN A 230 -7.34 4.72 -21.39
N ASP A 231 -7.78 5.08 -22.61
CA ASP A 231 -7.62 6.44 -23.16
C ASP A 231 -6.19 7.00 -23.04
N SER A 232 -5.23 6.21 -23.52
CA SER A 232 -3.78 6.49 -23.47
C SER A 232 -3.14 6.53 -22.07
N GLN A 233 -3.90 6.32 -21.00
CA GLN A 233 -3.35 6.23 -19.65
C GLN A 233 -2.57 4.94 -19.49
N THR A 234 -1.37 5.05 -18.92
CA THR A 234 -0.45 3.91 -18.75
C THR A 234 -0.29 3.52 -17.29
N ILE A 235 -0.79 4.35 -16.37
CA ILE A 235 -0.65 4.15 -14.92
C ILE A 235 -1.93 4.55 -14.21
N PHE A 236 -2.30 3.74 -13.23
CA PHE A 236 -3.36 4.06 -12.28
C PHE A 236 -2.85 3.89 -10.86
N ALA A 237 -3.10 4.89 -10.03
CA ALA A 237 -2.72 4.91 -8.63
C ALA A 237 -3.90 5.32 -7.76
N THR A 238 -4.02 4.65 -6.62
CA THR A 238 -4.91 5.00 -5.52
C THR A 238 -4.06 5.26 -4.29
N ALA A 239 -4.18 6.46 -3.71
CA ALA A 239 -3.68 6.77 -2.39
C ALA A 239 -4.84 6.85 -1.38
N VAL A 240 -4.70 6.22 -0.22
CA VAL A 240 -5.65 6.25 0.89
C VAL A 240 -4.96 6.80 2.13
N ILE A 241 -5.52 7.85 2.71
CA ILE A 241 -4.95 8.55 3.86
C ILE A 241 -5.99 8.63 4.98
N ARG A 242 -5.61 8.27 6.22
CA ARG A 242 -6.45 8.41 7.42
C ARG A 242 -5.59 8.61 8.66
N GLY A 243 -6.11 9.38 9.62
CA GLY A 243 -5.59 9.47 10.98
C GLY A 243 -5.16 10.87 11.36
N LYS A 244 -5.13 11.14 12.67
CA LYS A 244 -4.83 12.46 13.23
C LYS A 244 -3.49 13.06 12.79
N PRO A 245 -2.37 12.32 12.72
CA PRO A 245 -1.09 12.86 12.26
C PRO A 245 -1.14 13.41 10.83
N PHE A 246 -2.10 12.97 10.01
CA PHE A 246 -2.23 13.36 8.60
C PHE A 246 -3.38 14.33 8.34
N ALA A 247 -3.99 14.92 9.38
CA ALA A 247 -5.08 15.89 9.20
C ALA A 247 -4.66 17.08 8.33
N ARG A 248 -3.46 17.64 8.58
CA ARG A 248 -2.91 18.75 7.78
C ARG A 248 -2.68 18.34 6.32
N LEU A 249 -2.10 17.16 6.09
CA LEU A 249 -1.92 16.61 4.74
C LEU A 249 -3.27 16.43 4.02
N ILE A 250 -4.28 15.89 4.70
CA ILE A 250 -5.63 15.70 4.15
C ILE A 250 -6.23 17.05 3.72
N ASP A 251 -6.18 18.05 4.60
CA ASP A 251 -6.75 19.37 4.32
C ASP A 251 -5.99 20.10 3.21
N TYR A 252 -4.67 19.94 3.16
CA TYR A 252 -3.83 20.42 2.08
C TYR A 252 -4.25 19.83 0.72
N ILE A 253 -4.38 18.49 0.61
CA ILE A 253 -4.78 17.83 -0.65
C ILE A 253 -6.22 18.24 -1.04
N LYS A 254 -7.14 18.31 -0.08
CA LYS A 254 -8.52 18.77 -0.33
C LYS A 254 -8.56 20.19 -0.88
N THR A 255 -7.79 21.10 -0.28
CA THR A 255 -7.73 22.50 -0.70
C THR A 255 -7.20 22.60 -2.14
N ARG A 256 -6.16 21.83 -2.44
CA ARG A 256 -5.59 21.72 -3.79
C ARG A 256 -6.60 21.21 -4.81
N TYR A 257 -7.28 20.11 -4.50
CA TYR A 257 -8.30 19.54 -5.39
C TYR A 257 -9.50 20.48 -5.59
N ALA A 258 -9.91 21.21 -4.55
CA ALA A 258 -11.01 22.18 -4.64
C ALA A 258 -10.67 23.36 -5.59
N ASN A 259 -9.39 23.68 -5.74
CA ASN A 259 -8.89 24.72 -6.64
C ASN A 259 -8.67 24.22 -8.07
N GLU A 260 -8.75 22.91 -8.31
CA GLU A 260 -8.56 22.30 -9.64
C GLU A 260 -9.61 22.85 -10.64
N PRO A 261 -9.21 23.20 -11.88
CA PRO A 261 -10.12 23.67 -12.90
C PRO A 261 -11.16 22.59 -13.26
N ARG A 262 -12.43 22.82 -12.91
CA ARG A 262 -13.50 21.93 -13.37
C ARG A 262 -13.74 22.13 -14.86
N ILE A 263 -13.74 21.02 -15.61
CA ILE A 263 -14.10 21.01 -17.03
C ILE A 263 -15.47 21.68 -17.21
N GLY A 264 -15.54 22.71 -18.05
CA GLY A 264 -16.77 23.44 -18.38
C GLY A 264 -17.19 24.56 -17.42
N GLN A 265 -16.55 24.73 -16.26
CA GLN A 265 -16.79 25.90 -15.40
C GLN A 265 -15.77 27.00 -15.69
N LYS A 266 -16.09 27.87 -16.66
CA LYS A 266 -15.54 29.23 -16.66
C LYS A 266 -16.20 29.96 -15.49
N ARG A 267 -15.43 30.40 -14.49
CA ARG A 267 -15.96 31.22 -13.39
C ARG A 267 -15.99 32.66 -13.91
N TRP A 268 -17.17 33.18 -14.25
CA TRP A 268 -17.32 34.52 -14.84
C TRP A 268 -17.20 35.65 -13.79
N ASP A 269 -17.22 35.31 -12.49
CA ASP A 269 -17.22 36.29 -11.38
C ASP A 269 -15.83 36.68 -10.86
N THR A 270 -14.76 36.11 -11.41
CA THR A 270 -13.38 36.47 -11.04
C THR A 270 -12.57 36.66 -12.31
N ASP A 271 -12.21 37.89 -12.63
CA ASP A 271 -11.22 38.27 -13.67
C ASP A 271 -9.80 37.78 -13.34
N ASP A 272 -9.66 37.04 -12.24
CA ASP A 272 -8.41 36.63 -11.66
C ASP A 272 -8.15 35.15 -11.97
N ASP A 273 -7.28 34.91 -12.95
CA ASP A 273 -6.68 33.60 -13.27
C ASP A 273 -5.67 33.18 -12.17
N SER A 274 -5.76 33.75 -10.96
CA SER A 274 -4.89 33.53 -9.79
C SER A 274 -5.09 32.19 -9.08
N ARG A 275 -5.50 31.15 -9.80
CA ARG A 275 -5.38 29.80 -9.27
C ARG A 275 -3.90 29.50 -9.09
N LYS A 276 -3.44 29.58 -7.84
CA LYS A 276 -2.08 29.25 -7.40
C LYS A 276 -1.85 27.74 -7.53
N HIS A 277 -1.62 27.30 -8.76
CA HIS A 277 -1.09 25.97 -9.03
C HIS A 277 0.41 26.01 -8.76
N ASN A 278 0.92 24.99 -8.08
CA ASN A 278 2.37 24.88 -7.96
C ASN A 278 2.97 24.36 -9.27
N ARG A 279 4.30 24.48 -9.41
CA ARG A 279 5.01 24.02 -10.61
C ARG A 279 4.80 22.54 -10.93
N ILE A 280 4.72 21.66 -9.92
CA ILE A 280 4.50 20.21 -10.10
C ILE A 280 3.13 19.94 -10.71
N GLU A 281 2.08 20.65 -10.29
CA GLU A 281 0.72 20.51 -10.85
C GLU A 281 0.64 20.97 -12.31
N VAL A 282 1.28 22.10 -12.63
CA VAL A 282 1.33 22.61 -14.00
C VAL A 282 2.05 21.61 -14.92
N GLU A 283 3.19 21.09 -14.48
CA GLU A 283 3.95 20.08 -15.22
C GLU A 283 3.15 18.78 -15.38
N ALA A 284 2.56 18.28 -14.29
CA ALA A 284 1.76 17.06 -14.29
C ALA A 284 0.59 17.16 -15.28
N ARG A 285 -0.13 18.29 -15.28
CA ARG A 285 -1.24 18.54 -16.21
C ARG A 285 -0.77 18.57 -17.67
N ASN A 286 0.35 19.24 -17.95
CA ASN A 286 0.93 19.29 -19.29
C ASN A 286 1.37 17.89 -19.78
N ASN A 287 1.75 17.02 -18.84
CA ASN A 287 2.13 15.63 -19.10
C ASN A 287 0.94 14.64 -19.01
N GLY A 288 -0.30 15.15 -19.00
CA GLY A 288 -1.51 14.33 -19.05
C GLY A 288 -1.87 13.61 -17.76
N VAL A 289 -1.37 14.05 -16.61
CA VAL A 289 -1.78 13.52 -15.31
C VAL A 289 -3.20 13.99 -14.99
N LEU A 290 -4.06 13.04 -14.68
CA LEU A 290 -5.43 13.25 -14.21
C LEU A 290 -5.52 12.79 -12.76
N TRP A 291 -6.29 13.51 -11.95
CA TRP A 291 -6.47 13.11 -10.56
C TRP A 291 -7.82 13.54 -9.99
N ALA A 292 -8.26 12.81 -8.97
CA ALA A 292 -9.47 13.09 -8.23
C ALA A 292 -9.26 12.82 -6.74
N ALA A 293 -9.85 13.63 -5.87
CA ALA A 293 -9.85 13.40 -4.43
C ALA A 293 -11.27 13.35 -3.86
N SER A 294 -11.52 12.43 -2.93
CA SER A 294 -12.81 12.28 -2.25
C SER A 294 -12.64 11.87 -0.80
N SER A 295 -13.53 12.32 0.08
CA SER A 295 -13.51 11.97 1.50
C SER A 295 -14.65 11.04 1.86
N VAL A 296 -14.35 9.93 2.51
CA VAL A 296 -15.33 8.91 2.91
C VAL A 296 -14.98 8.40 4.31
N ARG A 297 -15.89 8.59 5.28
CA ARG A 297 -15.79 8.01 6.63
C ARG A 297 -14.42 8.21 7.32
N GLY A 298 -13.84 9.41 7.21
CA GLY A 298 -12.53 9.75 7.79
C GLY A 298 -11.32 9.38 6.93
N PHE A 299 -11.53 8.74 5.77
CA PHE A 299 -10.49 8.54 4.77
C PHE A 299 -10.51 9.65 3.73
N LEU A 300 -9.33 10.03 3.25
CA LEU A 300 -9.15 10.71 1.97
C LEU A 300 -8.67 9.68 0.94
N LEU A 301 -9.44 9.52 -0.13
CA LEU A 301 -9.12 8.71 -1.29
C LEU A 301 -8.65 9.64 -2.41
N VAL A 302 -7.47 9.40 -2.97
CA VAL A 302 -6.94 10.12 -4.11
C VAL A 302 -6.70 9.12 -5.23
N LYS A 303 -7.33 9.31 -6.38
CA LYS A 303 -7.02 8.55 -7.60
C LYS A 303 -6.19 9.41 -8.52
N VAL A 304 -5.12 8.85 -9.06
CA VAL A 304 -4.21 9.50 -9.99
C VAL A 304 -4.03 8.58 -11.19
N SER A 305 -4.03 9.14 -12.38
CA SER A 305 -3.70 8.44 -13.61
C SER A 305 -2.77 9.31 -14.45
N GLY A 306 -1.93 8.71 -15.27
CA GLY A 306 -1.05 9.45 -16.17
C GLY A 306 -0.48 8.57 -17.28
N VAL A 307 0.20 9.23 -18.22
CA VAL A 307 0.85 8.60 -19.39
C VAL A 307 2.32 8.29 -19.12
N GLU A 308 2.99 9.07 -18.27
CA GLU A 308 4.40 8.89 -17.93
C GLU A 308 4.59 8.57 -16.44
N MET A 309 5.36 7.51 -16.16
CA MET A 309 5.67 7.06 -14.79
C MET A 309 6.31 8.13 -13.92
N GLU A 310 7.29 8.83 -14.46
CA GLU A 310 8.02 9.85 -13.72
C GLU A 310 7.14 11.07 -13.42
N GLY A 311 6.22 11.42 -14.34
CA GLY A 311 5.21 12.46 -14.10
C GLY A 311 4.26 12.10 -12.95
N VAL A 312 3.74 10.86 -12.95
CA VAL A 312 2.86 10.37 -11.87
C VAL A 312 3.59 10.30 -10.53
N LYS A 313 4.83 9.77 -10.50
CA LYS A 313 5.68 9.75 -9.30
C LYS A 313 5.89 11.14 -8.72
N ARG A 314 6.33 12.09 -9.55
CA ARG A 314 6.59 13.48 -9.13
C ARG A 314 5.33 14.13 -8.59
N PHE A 315 4.19 13.91 -9.24
CA PHE A 315 2.90 14.42 -8.79
C PHE A 315 2.47 13.83 -7.44
N VAL A 316 2.48 12.51 -7.29
CA VAL A 316 2.13 11.83 -6.03
C VAL A 316 3.08 12.24 -4.91
N ARG A 317 4.38 12.36 -5.19
CA ARG A 317 5.36 12.91 -4.24
C ARG A 317 5.01 14.32 -3.82
N GLY A 318 4.68 15.20 -4.77
CA GLY A 318 4.31 16.59 -4.50
C GLY A 318 3.07 16.71 -3.61
N LEU A 319 2.10 15.81 -3.78
CA LEU A 319 0.94 15.71 -2.88
C LEU A 319 1.35 15.24 -1.48
N LEU A 320 2.06 14.12 -1.38
CA LEU A 320 2.37 13.49 -0.09
C LEU A 320 3.44 14.22 0.74
N SER A 321 4.26 15.06 0.10
CA SER A 321 5.33 15.83 0.74
C SER A 321 4.96 17.30 1.03
N GLU A 322 3.71 17.70 0.80
CA GLU A 322 3.19 19.05 1.07
C GLU A 322 4.08 20.16 0.49
N VAL A 323 4.14 20.29 -0.84
CA VAL A 323 4.96 21.31 -1.51
C VAL A 323 4.38 22.72 -1.48
N ASN A 324 5.27 23.72 -1.45
CA ASN A 324 4.93 25.13 -1.65
C ASN A 324 4.65 25.47 -3.14
N GLU A 325 4.47 26.76 -3.46
CA GLU A 325 4.16 27.23 -4.83
C GLU A 325 5.30 26.90 -5.83
N GLU A 326 6.55 26.93 -5.37
CA GLU A 326 7.74 26.60 -6.15
C GLU A 326 7.93 25.08 -6.36
N GLY A 327 7.10 24.24 -5.74
CA GLY A 327 7.22 22.77 -5.79
C GLY A 327 8.26 22.21 -4.81
N VAL A 328 8.72 23.02 -3.85
CA VAL A 328 9.68 22.59 -2.82
C VAL A 328 8.91 21.90 -1.68
N PRO A 329 9.28 20.66 -1.30
CA PRO A 329 8.69 19.97 -0.16
C PRO A 329 8.86 20.75 1.13
N ARG A 330 7.84 20.75 1.97
CA ARG A 330 7.94 21.32 3.31
C ARG A 330 8.85 20.48 4.20
N GLU A 331 9.73 21.15 4.95
CA GLU A 331 10.57 20.50 5.96
C GLU A 331 9.73 19.84 7.06
N ASP A 332 8.58 20.44 7.37
CA ASP A 332 7.60 20.00 8.37
C ASP A 332 6.47 19.14 7.77
N GLY A 333 6.66 18.47 6.63
CA GLY A 333 5.62 17.60 6.05
C GLY A 333 5.19 16.45 6.97
N CYS A 334 3.90 16.15 7.06
CA CYS A 334 3.30 15.19 8.01
C CYS A 334 3.97 13.81 7.98
N ILE A 335 4.26 13.28 6.78
CA ILE A 335 4.92 11.98 6.63
C ILE A 335 6.35 12.03 7.15
N THR A 336 7.10 13.10 6.86
CA THR A 336 8.46 13.30 7.36
C THR A 336 8.48 13.52 8.88
N GLU A 337 7.48 14.23 9.41
CA GLU A 337 7.31 14.43 10.85
C GLU A 337 7.04 13.12 11.58
N GLU A 338 6.20 12.25 11.03
CA GLU A 338 5.76 11.01 11.67
C GLU A 338 6.75 9.84 11.47
N PHE A 339 7.28 9.65 10.26
CA PHE A 339 8.14 8.52 9.90
C PHE A 339 9.62 8.87 9.71
N GLY A 340 9.95 10.16 9.55
CA GLY A 340 11.31 10.62 9.29
C GLY A 340 11.62 10.78 7.79
N THR A 341 12.87 11.11 7.48
CA THR A 341 13.32 11.38 6.12
C THR A 341 13.55 10.11 5.30
N GLY A 342 13.47 10.21 3.97
CA GLY A 342 13.79 9.11 3.07
C GLY A 342 12.68 8.06 2.93
N MET A 343 11.44 8.42 3.27
CA MET A 343 10.27 7.55 3.12
C MET A 343 9.73 7.51 1.69
N PHE A 344 10.09 8.49 0.85
CA PHE A 344 9.56 8.64 -0.50
C PHE A 344 10.37 7.90 -1.58
N ARG A 345 11.19 6.90 -1.23
CA ARG A 345 12.12 6.19 -2.15
C ARG A 345 11.50 5.69 -3.46
N CYS A 346 10.26 5.17 -3.42
CA CYS A 346 9.58 4.69 -4.63
C CYS A 346 9.04 5.83 -5.54
N LEU A 347 9.07 7.06 -5.04
CA LEU A 347 8.62 8.27 -5.73
C LEU A 347 9.79 9.19 -6.11
N GLU A 348 11.04 8.73 -5.97
CA GLU A 348 12.25 9.46 -6.37
C GLU A 348 12.74 9.10 -7.77
#